data_AF-A0A521ZMB1-F1
#
_entry.id   AF-A0A521ZMB1-F1
#
_cell.length_a   1.000
_cell.length_b   1.000
_cell.length_c   1.000
_cell.angle_alpha   90.00
_cell.angle_beta   90.00
_cell.angle_gamma   90.00
#
_symmetry.space_group_name_H-M   'P 1'
#
loop_
_entity.id
_entity.type
_entity.pdbx_description
1 polymer ?
#
loop_
_entity_poly.entity_id
_entity_poly.type
_entity_poly.pdbx_seq_one_letter_code
_entity_poly.pdbx_strand_id
1 'polypeptide(L)'
;MAHDLTKKTERNKLSTRREPYWARLEMGLYLGFRVMNDKTGTWIARRQEGAKKTYQALGHHDQYDDAKKAALNWVGRLDAGVTEKAPTVEAACRHYVSHQRTTKGNTAANDAEGRFKRLVYGIDFGKISLDKLNTIKVRAWRDKQIPKGDVDDDKVRRAKDSANRNLATLKAALNLAHRDRLVASDDGWKTVTSFEKVSQRRTVFLNTDERRALVANCETGLKDLV
;
A
#
# COMPACT_ATOMS: atom_id res chain seq x y z
N MET A 1 -6.04 0.93 44.86
CA MET A 1 -4.74 1.61 44.72
C MET A 1 -4.38 1.69 43.24
N ALA A 2 -3.84 2.81 42.76
CA ALA A 2 -3.32 2.89 41.40
C ALA A 2 -1.96 2.17 41.36
N HIS A 3 -1.81 1.21 40.44
CA HIS A 3 -0.55 0.49 40.28
C HIS A 3 0.32 1.20 39.24
N ASP A 4 1.61 1.38 39.55
CA ASP A 4 2.56 1.93 38.60
C ASP A 4 3.00 0.83 37.61
N LEU A 5 2.36 0.83 36.43
CA LEU A 5 2.64 -0.13 35.38
C LEU A 5 3.95 0.15 34.65
N THR A 6 4.65 1.25 34.91
CA THR A 6 5.93 1.55 34.25
C THR A 6 7.05 0.66 34.78
N LYS A 7 6.98 0.25 36.05
CA LYS A 7 7.99 -0.55 36.74
C LYS A 7 7.72 -2.05 36.63
N LYS A 8 8.70 -2.81 36.14
CA LYS A 8 8.60 -4.28 36.02
C LYS A 8 8.39 -4.97 37.38
N THR A 9 9.05 -4.47 38.42
CA THR A 9 8.92 -4.98 39.79
C THR A 9 7.51 -4.85 40.34
N GLU A 10 6.82 -3.74 40.05
CA GLU A 10 5.42 -3.53 40.44
C GLU A 10 4.48 -4.42 39.62
N ARG A 11 4.73 -4.57 38.30
CA ARG A 11 3.96 -5.48 37.44
C ARG A 11 4.01 -6.93 37.94
N ASN A 12 5.16 -7.39 38.44
CA ASN A 12 5.35 -8.75 38.95
C ASN A 12 4.60 -9.04 40.27
N LYS A 13 4.20 -8.00 41.02
CA LYS A 13 3.45 -8.12 42.27
C LYS A 13 1.93 -8.18 42.06
N LEU A 14 1.46 -7.93 40.83
CA LEU A 14 0.04 -7.86 40.51
C LEU A 14 -0.59 -9.26 40.59
N SER A 15 -1.81 -9.33 41.13
CA SER A 15 -2.57 -10.57 41.17
C SER A 15 -3.17 -10.92 39.82
N THR A 16 -3.31 -12.22 39.56
CA THR A 16 -3.96 -12.73 38.36
C THR A 16 -5.44 -12.35 38.36
N ARG A 17 -5.91 -11.76 37.26
CA ARG A 17 -7.32 -11.39 37.10
C ARG A 17 -7.70 -11.22 35.64
N ARG A 18 -9.00 -11.37 35.35
CA ARG A 18 -9.55 -11.25 33.99
C ARG A 18 -9.44 -9.83 33.43
N GLU A 19 -9.66 -8.82 34.27
CA GLU A 19 -9.60 -7.42 33.88
C GLU A 19 -8.17 -6.86 33.91
N PRO A 20 -7.71 -6.14 32.88
CA PRO A 20 -6.38 -5.52 32.90
C PRO A 20 -6.26 -4.48 34.02
N TYR A 21 -5.06 -4.33 34.57
CA TYR A 21 -4.69 -3.15 35.35
C TYR A 21 -4.47 -2.00 34.38
N TRP A 22 -5.19 -0.88 34.54
CA TRP A 22 -5.15 0.23 33.58
C TRP A 22 -4.29 1.39 34.09
N ALA A 23 -3.44 1.90 33.22
CA ALA A 23 -2.79 3.19 33.35
C ALA A 23 -3.28 4.13 32.24
N ARG A 24 -3.57 5.40 32.58
CA ARG A 24 -3.92 6.40 31.57
C ARG A 24 -2.65 6.89 30.88
N LEU A 25 -2.62 6.84 29.55
CA LEU A 25 -1.54 7.47 28.77
C LEU A 25 -1.89 8.92 28.47
N GLU A 26 -3.07 9.15 27.92
CA GLU A 26 -3.59 10.46 27.50
C GLU A 26 -5.10 10.52 27.74
N MET A 27 -5.72 11.68 27.48
CA MET A 27 -7.17 11.80 27.56
C MET A 27 -7.81 10.82 26.57
N GLY A 28 -8.69 9.94 27.08
CA GLY A 28 -9.33 8.91 26.28
C GLY A 28 -8.44 7.73 25.87
N LEU A 29 -7.14 7.70 26.19
CA LEU A 29 -6.23 6.58 25.87
C LEU A 29 -5.65 5.94 27.13
N TYR A 30 -5.79 4.62 27.23
CA TYR A 30 -5.33 3.82 28.36
C TYR A 30 -4.53 2.61 27.90
N LEU A 31 -3.52 2.26 28.69
CA LEU A 31 -2.70 1.06 28.52
C LEU A 31 -2.97 0.10 29.69
N GLY A 32 -3.37 -1.10 29.35
CA GLY A 32 -3.76 -2.16 30.27
C GLY A 32 -2.71 -3.26 30.31
N PHE A 33 -2.37 -3.75 31.51
CA PHE A 33 -1.56 -4.94 31.71
C PHE A 33 -2.42 -6.05 32.33
N ARG A 34 -2.55 -7.18 31.65
CA ARG A 34 -3.29 -8.35 32.14
C ARG A 34 -2.33 -9.45 32.52
N VAL A 35 -2.32 -9.81 33.80
CA VAL A 35 -1.49 -10.87 34.38
C VAL A 35 -2.17 -12.22 34.13
N MET A 36 -1.40 -13.19 33.62
CA MET A 36 -1.83 -14.57 33.39
C MET A 36 -1.31 -15.51 34.49
N ASN A 37 -1.85 -16.73 34.53
CA ASN A 37 -1.60 -17.71 35.60
C ASN A 37 -0.12 -18.11 35.73
N ASP A 38 0.66 -17.98 34.65
CA ASP A 38 2.10 -18.25 34.58
C ASP A 38 2.97 -17.03 35.00
N LYS A 39 2.36 -16.00 35.60
CA LYS A 39 2.99 -14.70 35.94
C LYS A 39 3.57 -13.96 34.73
N THR A 40 3.27 -14.39 33.51
CA THR A 40 3.48 -13.56 32.32
C THR A 40 2.32 -12.58 32.17
N GLY A 41 2.51 -11.55 31.35
CA GLY A 41 1.46 -10.56 31.11
C GLY A 41 1.35 -10.14 29.66
N THR A 42 0.13 -9.73 29.31
CA THR A 42 -0.24 -9.23 27.99
C THR A 42 -0.73 -7.80 28.09
N TRP A 43 -0.37 -6.98 27.11
CA TRP A 43 -0.73 -5.58 27.01
C TRP A 43 -1.95 -5.38 26.13
N ILE A 44 -2.82 -4.46 26.53
CA ILE A 44 -4.06 -4.11 25.84
C ILE A 44 -4.18 -2.59 25.82
N ALA A 45 -4.44 -1.99 24.66
CA ALA A 45 -4.79 -0.58 24.57
C ALA A 45 -6.32 -0.41 24.63
N ARG A 46 -6.78 0.70 25.21
CA ARG A 46 -8.18 1.11 25.21
C ARG A 46 -8.29 2.58 24.80
N ARG A 47 -9.07 2.83 23.75
CA ARG A 47 -9.49 4.17 23.31
C ARG A 47 -10.93 4.39 23.76
N GLN A 48 -11.22 5.55 24.34
CA GLN A 48 -12.53 5.95 24.81
C GLN A 48 -12.92 7.29 24.20
N GLU A 49 -14.04 7.31 23.49
CA GLU A 49 -14.65 8.48 22.85
C GLU A 49 -16.09 8.60 23.35
N GLY A 50 -16.32 9.53 24.28
CA GLY A 50 -17.58 9.60 25.01
C GLY A 50 -17.88 8.30 25.75
N ALA A 51 -19.00 7.66 25.40
CA ALA A 51 -19.42 6.36 25.93
C ALA A 51 -18.79 5.15 25.22
N LYS A 52 -18.27 5.33 23.99
CA LYS A 52 -17.73 4.24 23.19
C LYS A 52 -16.33 3.86 23.67
N LYS A 53 -16.08 2.56 23.86
CA LYS A 53 -14.78 2.00 24.23
C LYS A 53 -14.34 0.99 23.17
N THR A 54 -13.17 1.22 22.59
CA THR A 54 -12.53 0.31 21.64
C THR A 54 -11.27 -0.26 22.28
N TYR A 55 -11.01 -1.55 22.06
CA TYR A 55 -9.91 -2.28 22.68
C TYR A 55 -9.03 -2.91 21.60
N GLN A 56 -7.73 -2.90 21.80
CA GLN A 56 -6.76 -3.59 20.95
C GLN A 56 -5.81 -4.41 21.79
N ALA A 57 -5.73 -5.71 21.52
CA ALA A 57 -4.68 -6.55 22.08
C ALA A 57 -3.35 -6.17 21.43
N LEU A 58 -2.36 -5.80 22.25
CA LEU A 58 -0.99 -5.49 21.82
C LEU A 58 -0.07 -6.70 21.93
N GLY A 59 -0.45 -7.68 22.75
CA GLY A 59 0.33 -8.91 22.95
C GLY A 59 1.37 -8.76 24.07
N HIS A 60 2.44 -9.55 23.99
CA HIS A 60 3.50 -9.54 24.98
C HIS A 60 4.56 -8.48 24.64
N HIS A 61 4.93 -7.68 25.64
CA HIS A 61 6.06 -6.74 25.58
C HIS A 61 6.77 -6.74 26.93
N ASP A 62 8.09 -6.90 26.93
CA ASP A 62 8.90 -6.92 28.16
C ASP A 62 8.94 -5.55 28.85
N GLN A 63 9.08 -4.50 28.04
CA GLN A 63 9.20 -3.11 28.50
C GLN A 63 7.89 -2.35 28.34
N TYR A 64 7.64 -1.46 29.29
CA TYR A 64 6.48 -0.57 29.25
C TYR A 64 6.50 0.34 28.02
N ASP A 65 7.68 0.86 27.66
CA ASP A 65 7.82 1.79 26.55
C ASP A 65 7.48 1.15 25.19
N ASP A 66 7.74 -0.13 25.01
CA ASP A 66 7.38 -0.86 23.79
C ASP A 66 5.86 -1.03 23.68
N ALA A 67 5.21 -1.39 24.79
CA ALA A 67 3.76 -1.46 24.87
C ALA A 67 3.09 -0.08 24.68
N LYS A 68 3.68 0.98 25.25
CA LYS A 68 3.23 2.37 25.07
C LYS A 68 3.35 2.80 23.61
N LYS A 69 4.49 2.55 22.96
CA LYS A 69 4.68 2.82 21.53
C LYS A 69 3.65 2.10 20.67
N ALA A 70 3.39 0.81 20.95
CA ALA A 70 2.38 0.04 20.24
C ALA A 70 0.96 0.63 20.42
N ALA A 71 0.61 1.07 21.62
CA ALA A 71 -0.67 1.74 21.90
C ALA A 71 -0.82 3.08 21.17
N LEU A 72 0.22 3.91 21.19
CA LEU A 72 0.23 5.21 20.48
C LEU A 72 0.13 5.02 18.97
N ASN A 73 0.85 4.04 18.41
CA ASN A 73 0.76 3.71 16.98
C ASN A 73 -0.65 3.23 16.59
N TRP A 74 -1.29 2.43 17.44
CA TRP A 74 -2.67 1.99 17.22
C TRP A 74 -3.66 3.16 17.20
N VAL A 75 -3.59 4.07 18.18
CA VAL A 75 -4.47 5.25 18.19
C VAL A 75 -4.16 6.20 17.04
N GLY A 76 -2.89 6.43 16.71
CA GLY A 76 -2.52 7.23 15.54
C GLY A 76 -3.06 6.65 14.23
N ARG A 77 -3.15 5.31 14.13
CA ARG A 77 -3.83 4.63 13.00
C ARG A 77 -5.34 4.85 13.02
N LEU A 78 -6.00 4.78 14.17
CA LEU A 78 -7.44 5.04 14.31
C LEU A 78 -7.80 6.49 13.97
N ASP A 79 -7.06 7.45 14.52
CA ASP A 79 -7.26 8.88 14.27
C ASP A 79 -7.00 9.24 12.79
N ALA A 80 -6.12 8.50 12.12
CA ALA A 80 -5.88 8.60 10.67
C ALA A 80 -6.89 7.80 9.81
N GLY A 81 -7.86 7.11 10.40
CA GLY A 81 -8.87 6.32 9.68
C GLY A 81 -8.39 4.99 9.11
N VAL A 82 -7.25 4.46 9.57
CA VAL A 82 -6.65 3.21 9.09
C VAL A 82 -7.28 2.01 9.79
N THR A 83 -8.05 1.20 9.04
CA THR A 83 -8.65 -0.05 9.52
C THR A 83 -7.62 -1.12 9.96
N GLU A 84 -8.06 -2.10 10.76
CA GLU A 84 -7.21 -3.14 11.40
C GLU A 84 -6.29 -3.89 10.43
N LYS A 85 -6.75 -4.17 9.20
CA LYS A 85 -5.93 -4.76 8.14
C LYS A 85 -5.27 -3.66 7.32
N ALA A 86 -3.95 -3.76 7.14
CA ALA A 86 -3.24 -2.92 6.17
C ALA A 86 -3.94 -3.04 4.81
N PRO A 87 -4.18 -1.94 4.09
CA PRO A 87 -4.83 -1.98 2.80
C PRO A 87 -4.05 -2.86 1.83
N THR A 88 -4.71 -3.37 0.81
CA THR A 88 -4.04 -4.15 -0.24
C THR A 88 -3.43 -3.24 -1.31
N VAL A 89 -2.56 -3.79 -2.16
CA VAL A 89 -2.05 -3.09 -3.35
C VAL A 89 -3.21 -2.60 -4.23
N GLU A 90 -4.24 -3.42 -4.41
CA GLU A 90 -5.44 -3.03 -5.14
C GLU A 90 -6.14 -1.83 -4.48
N ALA A 91 -6.33 -1.85 -3.15
CA ALA A 91 -6.94 -0.74 -2.44
C ALA A 91 -6.13 0.56 -2.59
N ALA A 92 -4.80 0.49 -2.50
CA ALA A 92 -3.90 1.63 -2.74
C ALA A 92 -4.04 2.19 -4.16
N CYS A 93 -4.16 1.32 -5.17
CA CYS A 93 -4.34 1.71 -6.55
C CYS A 93 -5.73 2.36 -6.79
N ARG A 94 -6.79 1.88 -6.14
CA ARG A 94 -8.13 2.50 -6.19
C ARG A 94 -8.14 3.88 -5.53
N HIS A 95 -7.48 4.02 -4.37
CA HIS A 95 -7.27 5.30 -3.71
C HIS A 95 -6.58 6.32 -4.62
N TYR A 96 -5.51 5.88 -5.31
CA TYR A 96 -4.81 6.72 -6.29
C TYR A 96 -5.69 7.16 -7.46
N VAL A 97 -6.51 6.27 -8.03
CA VAL A 97 -7.45 6.66 -9.11
C VAL A 97 -8.45 7.70 -8.62
N SER A 98 -9.01 7.52 -7.42
CA SER A 98 -9.93 8.50 -6.80
C SER A 98 -9.25 9.87 -6.63
N HIS A 99 -8.04 9.88 -6.06
CA HIS A 99 -7.24 11.09 -5.89
C HIS A 99 -6.91 11.77 -7.23
N GLN A 100 -6.61 11.01 -8.28
CA GLN A 100 -6.34 11.57 -9.60
C GLN A 100 -7.59 12.18 -10.24
N ARG A 101 -8.79 11.62 -10.01
CA ARG A 101 -10.05 12.21 -10.49
C ARG A 101 -10.27 13.60 -9.92
N THR A 102 -9.97 13.81 -8.64
CA THR A 102 -10.16 15.09 -7.96
C THR A 102 -9.05 16.10 -8.24
N THR A 103 -7.80 15.65 -8.37
CA THR A 103 -6.64 16.55 -8.50
C THR A 103 -6.20 16.86 -9.93
N LYS A 104 -6.39 15.92 -10.87
CA LYS A 104 -5.94 16.04 -12.27
C LYS A 104 -7.04 15.84 -13.30
N GLY A 105 -8.21 15.36 -12.88
CA GLY A 105 -9.36 15.12 -13.74
C GLY A 105 -9.44 13.71 -14.32
N ASN A 106 -10.52 13.46 -15.06
CA ASN A 106 -10.93 12.13 -15.51
C ASN A 106 -9.93 11.46 -16.46
N THR A 107 -9.26 12.21 -17.34
CA THR A 107 -8.31 11.64 -18.32
C THR A 107 -7.14 10.95 -17.62
N ALA A 108 -6.49 11.63 -16.67
CA ALA A 108 -5.36 11.09 -15.93
C ALA A 108 -5.78 9.90 -15.04
N ALA A 109 -6.97 9.97 -14.46
CA ALA A 109 -7.53 8.88 -13.65
C ALA A 109 -7.84 7.63 -14.48
N ASN A 110 -8.51 7.79 -15.62
CA ASN A 110 -8.90 6.69 -16.51
C ASN A 110 -7.65 5.98 -17.08
N ASP A 111 -6.61 6.73 -17.43
CA ASP A 111 -5.34 6.18 -17.91
C ASP A 111 -4.64 5.33 -16.82
N ALA A 112 -4.59 5.80 -15.57
CA ALA A 112 -4.09 5.01 -14.44
C ALA A 112 -4.97 3.78 -14.16
N GLU A 113 -6.29 3.95 -14.14
CA GLU A 113 -7.27 2.89 -13.88
C GLU A 113 -7.17 1.75 -14.92
N GLY A 114 -7.00 2.09 -16.20
CA GLY A 114 -6.81 1.11 -17.26
C GLY A 114 -5.57 0.22 -17.06
N ARG A 115 -4.47 0.79 -16.54
CA ARG A 115 -3.28 0.01 -16.19
C ARG A 115 -3.54 -0.92 -15.01
N PHE A 116 -4.21 -0.42 -13.97
CA PHE A 116 -4.50 -1.22 -12.77
C PHE A 116 -5.51 -2.33 -13.02
N LYS A 117 -6.53 -2.12 -13.86
CA LYS A 117 -7.46 -3.17 -14.31
C LYS A 117 -6.72 -4.35 -14.94
N ARG A 118 -5.69 -4.07 -15.74
CA ARG A 118 -4.91 -5.11 -16.44
C ARG A 118 -3.89 -5.82 -15.54
N LEU A 119 -3.30 -5.11 -14.58
CA LEU A 119 -2.06 -5.57 -13.92
C LEU A 119 -2.15 -5.68 -12.40
N VAL A 120 -3.23 -5.22 -11.77
CA VAL A 120 -3.37 -5.20 -10.31
C VAL A 120 -4.69 -5.78 -9.87
N TYR A 121 -5.80 -5.33 -10.44
CA TYR A 121 -7.13 -5.70 -9.97
C TYR A 121 -7.46 -7.15 -10.26
N GLY A 122 -8.07 -7.84 -9.30
CA GLY A 122 -8.54 -9.22 -9.45
C GLY A 122 -7.46 -10.29 -9.55
N ILE A 123 -6.18 -9.93 -9.53
CA ILE A 123 -5.06 -10.88 -9.55
C ILE A 123 -4.37 -10.94 -8.18
N ASP A 124 -3.57 -11.99 -7.94
CA ASP A 124 -2.98 -12.22 -6.61
C ASP A 124 -2.06 -11.10 -6.15
N PHE A 125 -1.40 -10.38 -7.07
CA PHE A 125 -0.60 -9.22 -6.73
C PHE A 125 -1.42 -8.11 -6.07
N GLY A 126 -2.64 -7.85 -6.55
CA GLY A 126 -3.55 -6.85 -5.99
C GLY A 126 -4.04 -7.20 -4.59
N LYS A 127 -4.09 -8.49 -4.25
CA LYS A 127 -4.56 -8.99 -2.94
C LYS A 127 -3.50 -8.89 -1.84
N ILE A 128 -2.24 -8.62 -2.19
CA ILE A 128 -1.14 -8.50 -1.22
C ILE A 128 -1.40 -7.28 -0.34
N SER A 129 -1.40 -7.47 0.98
CA SER A 129 -1.47 -6.36 1.93
C SER A 129 -0.17 -5.55 1.91
N LEU A 130 -0.26 -4.22 2.03
CA LEU A 130 0.89 -3.32 1.86
C LEU A 130 2.02 -3.61 2.86
N ASP A 131 1.70 -4.06 4.07
CA ASP A 131 2.64 -4.51 5.10
C ASP A 131 3.41 -5.79 4.72
N LYS A 132 2.87 -6.60 3.80
CA LYS A 132 3.49 -7.83 3.28
C LYS A 132 4.10 -7.65 1.89
N LEU A 133 4.04 -6.45 1.33
CA LEU A 133 4.65 -6.13 0.05
C LEU A 133 6.17 -5.98 0.22
N ASN A 134 6.94 -6.61 -0.65
CA ASN A 134 8.40 -6.52 -0.63
C ASN A 134 8.96 -6.37 -2.05
N THR A 135 10.24 -6.02 -2.14
CA THR A 135 10.93 -5.71 -3.39
C THR A 135 10.94 -6.89 -4.36
N ILE A 136 11.02 -8.12 -3.84
CA ILE A 136 10.97 -9.35 -4.64
C ILE A 136 9.63 -9.48 -5.35
N LYS A 137 8.51 -9.28 -4.63
CA LYS A 137 7.15 -9.34 -5.19
C LYS A 137 6.92 -8.28 -6.25
N VAL A 138 7.37 -7.04 -6.00
CA VAL A 138 7.23 -5.93 -6.96
C VAL A 138 8.10 -6.16 -8.20
N ARG A 139 9.32 -6.68 -8.04
CA ARG A 139 10.20 -7.06 -9.16
C ARG A 139 9.59 -8.19 -9.99
N ALA A 140 9.08 -9.24 -9.35
CA ALA A 140 8.41 -10.34 -10.03
C ALA A 140 7.18 -9.85 -10.82
N TRP A 141 6.41 -8.92 -10.25
CA TRP A 141 5.29 -8.29 -10.95
C TRP A 141 5.73 -7.47 -12.19
N ARG A 142 6.83 -6.71 -12.08
CA ARG A 142 7.43 -5.97 -13.20
C ARG A 142 7.88 -6.93 -14.30
N ASP A 143 8.61 -7.98 -13.92
CA ASP A 143 9.26 -8.91 -14.86
C ASP A 143 8.27 -9.84 -15.54
N LYS A 144 7.11 -10.14 -14.92
CA LYS A 144 6.02 -10.92 -15.52
C LYS A 144 5.42 -10.29 -16.78
N GLN A 145 5.66 -8.99 -17.01
CA GLN A 145 5.20 -8.26 -18.18
C GLN A 145 6.11 -8.45 -19.41
N ILE A 146 7.27 -9.08 -19.24
CA ILE A 146 8.24 -9.27 -20.33
C ILE A 146 7.97 -10.62 -21.00
N PRO A 147 7.85 -10.67 -22.34
CA PRO A 147 7.67 -11.93 -23.06
C PRO A 147 8.88 -12.85 -22.84
N LYS A 148 8.62 -14.16 -22.82
CA LYS A 148 9.62 -15.22 -22.62
C LYS A 148 9.72 -16.08 -23.87
N GLY A 149 10.88 -16.69 -24.09
CA GLY A 149 11.14 -17.56 -25.23
C GLY A 149 11.87 -16.83 -26.36
N ASP A 150 11.86 -17.45 -27.54
CA ASP A 150 12.46 -16.88 -28.76
C ASP A 150 11.57 -15.77 -29.32
N VAL A 151 11.80 -14.55 -28.84
CA VAL A 151 11.05 -13.35 -29.20
C VAL A 151 12.04 -12.28 -29.61
N ASP A 152 11.76 -11.64 -30.76
CA ASP A 152 12.53 -10.51 -31.29
C ASP A 152 12.92 -9.48 -30.21
N ASP A 153 14.18 -9.06 -30.22
CA ASP A 153 14.77 -8.17 -29.22
C ASP A 153 14.05 -6.83 -29.13
N ASP A 154 13.55 -6.31 -30.24
CA ASP A 154 12.79 -5.05 -30.25
C ASP A 154 11.43 -5.22 -29.56
N LYS A 155 10.75 -6.36 -29.74
CA LYS A 155 9.53 -6.69 -28.96
C LYS A 155 9.84 -6.77 -27.47
N VAL A 156 10.93 -7.42 -27.06
CA VAL A 156 11.34 -7.51 -25.65
C VAL A 156 11.63 -6.11 -25.08
N ARG A 157 12.36 -5.27 -25.82
CA ARG A 157 12.65 -3.88 -25.44
C ARG A 157 11.38 -3.05 -25.28
N ARG A 158 10.43 -3.10 -26.22
CA ARG A 158 9.14 -2.39 -26.14
C ARG A 158 8.29 -2.85 -24.95
N ALA A 159 8.33 -4.13 -24.62
CA ALA A 159 7.69 -4.66 -23.42
C ALA A 159 8.32 -4.08 -22.14
N LYS A 160 9.66 -4.00 -22.07
CA LYS A 160 10.37 -3.37 -20.94
C LYS A 160 10.03 -1.89 -20.78
N ASP A 161 9.96 -1.13 -21.87
CA ASP A 161 9.53 0.28 -21.83
C ASP A 161 8.08 0.44 -21.31
N SER A 162 7.18 -0.45 -21.75
CA SER A 162 5.81 -0.48 -21.25
C SER A 162 5.74 -0.86 -19.77
N ALA A 163 6.53 -1.85 -19.33
CA ALA A 163 6.64 -2.26 -17.95
C ALA A 163 7.18 -1.14 -17.05
N ASN A 164 8.12 -0.33 -17.54
CA ASN A 164 8.61 0.85 -16.82
C ASN A 164 7.50 1.88 -16.56
N ARG A 165 6.65 2.17 -17.56
CA ARG A 165 5.51 3.09 -17.39
C ARG A 165 4.48 2.54 -16.40
N ASN A 166 4.22 1.23 -16.43
CA ASN A 166 3.35 0.57 -15.46
C ASN A 166 3.95 0.62 -14.04
N LEU A 167 5.26 0.36 -13.89
CA LEU A 167 5.97 0.46 -12.62
C LEU A 167 5.92 1.89 -12.05
N ALA A 168 6.15 2.91 -12.87
CA ALA A 168 6.07 4.30 -12.45
C ALA A 168 4.68 4.65 -11.89
N THR A 169 3.62 4.20 -12.58
CA THR A 169 2.23 4.41 -12.15
C THR A 169 1.93 3.66 -10.85
N LEU A 170 2.40 2.42 -10.71
CA LEU A 170 2.27 1.64 -9.48
C LEU A 170 2.99 2.32 -8.30
N LYS A 171 4.25 2.73 -8.48
CA LYS A 171 5.02 3.43 -7.44
C LYS A 171 4.35 4.75 -7.05
N ALA A 172 3.72 5.46 -7.99
CA ALA A 172 2.97 6.67 -7.67
C ALA A 172 1.77 6.39 -6.74
N ALA A 173 1.04 5.30 -6.97
CA ALA A 173 -0.06 4.87 -6.10
C ALA A 173 0.43 4.44 -4.71
N LEU A 174 1.50 3.64 -4.64
CA LEU A 174 2.08 3.19 -3.38
C LEU A 174 2.68 4.35 -2.58
N ASN A 175 3.34 5.30 -3.25
CA ASN A 175 3.88 6.50 -2.62
C ASN A 175 2.76 7.42 -2.09
N LEU A 176 1.63 7.54 -2.79
CA LEU A 176 0.46 8.25 -2.27
C LEU A 176 -0.06 7.56 -1.01
N ALA A 177 -0.23 6.23 -1.05
CA ALA A 177 -0.66 5.46 0.12
C ALA A 177 0.27 5.64 1.33
N HIS A 178 1.59 5.68 1.10
CA HIS A 178 2.56 6.00 2.16
C HIS A 178 2.41 7.43 2.68
N ARG A 179 2.29 8.43 1.79
CA ARG A 179 2.09 9.84 2.17
C ARG A 179 0.82 10.05 2.99
N ASP A 180 -0.24 9.34 2.63
CA ASP A 180 -1.55 9.38 3.30
C ASP A 180 -1.62 8.42 4.50
N ARG A 181 -0.46 7.86 4.92
CA ARG A 181 -0.30 7.01 6.11
C ARG A 181 -1.12 5.72 6.10
N LEU A 182 -1.47 5.23 4.92
CA LEU A 182 -2.11 3.92 4.73
C LEU A 182 -1.12 2.75 4.93
N VAL A 183 0.18 3.04 4.86
CA VAL A 183 1.29 2.11 5.17
C VAL A 183 2.43 2.89 5.81
N ALA A 184 3.15 2.25 6.73
CA ALA A 184 4.16 2.91 7.56
C ALA A 184 5.51 3.14 6.88
N SER A 185 5.84 2.38 5.83
CA SER A 185 7.13 2.45 5.12
C SER A 185 6.98 2.18 3.63
N ASP A 186 7.92 2.67 2.83
CA ASP A 186 8.07 2.45 1.39
C ASP A 186 9.12 1.39 1.01
N ASP A 187 9.74 0.73 1.99
CA ASP A 187 10.82 -0.25 1.80
C ASP A 187 10.45 -1.38 0.82
N GLY A 188 9.17 -1.72 0.74
CA GLY A 188 8.67 -2.77 -0.14
C GLY A 188 8.79 -2.47 -1.64
N TRP A 189 8.98 -1.22 -2.05
CA TRP A 189 9.06 -0.84 -3.47
C TRP A 189 10.08 0.25 -3.79
N LYS A 190 10.62 0.97 -2.80
CA LYS A 190 11.53 2.10 -2.99
C LYS A 190 12.72 1.76 -3.89
N THR A 191 13.38 0.63 -3.64
CA THR A 191 14.60 0.19 -4.33
C THR A 191 14.35 -0.51 -5.68
N VAL A 192 13.10 -0.71 -6.08
CA VAL A 192 12.80 -1.32 -7.39
C VAL A 192 13.01 -0.27 -8.49
N THR A 193 13.95 -0.56 -9.39
CA THR A 193 14.35 0.30 -10.52
C THR A 193 13.66 -0.10 -11.82
N SER A 194 13.68 0.81 -12.79
CA SER A 194 13.27 0.56 -14.17
C SER A 194 14.30 -0.28 -14.92
N PHE A 195 13.90 -0.91 -16.03
CA PHE A 195 14.84 -1.41 -17.01
C PHE A 195 15.58 -0.25 -17.67
N GLU A 196 16.89 -0.37 -17.82
CA GLU A 196 17.74 0.69 -18.38
C GLU A 196 17.76 0.67 -19.91
N LYS A 197 17.91 1.85 -20.53
CA LYS A 197 18.16 2.02 -21.98
C LYS A 197 17.08 1.41 -22.90
N VAL A 198 15.82 1.32 -22.45
CA VAL A 198 14.72 0.74 -23.24
C VAL A 198 13.83 1.79 -23.92
N SER A 199 13.84 3.03 -23.43
CA SER A 199 13.08 4.14 -24.02
C SER A 199 13.68 4.54 -25.36
N GLN A 200 12.83 4.66 -26.38
CA GLN A 200 13.18 5.20 -27.69
C GLN A 200 12.02 6.04 -28.23
N ARG A 201 12.37 7.18 -28.85
CA ARG A 201 11.40 7.98 -29.58
C ARG A 201 10.91 7.19 -30.80
N ARG A 202 9.61 7.23 -31.08
CA ARG A 202 9.09 6.72 -32.36
C ARG A 202 9.67 7.57 -33.50
N THR A 203 10.38 6.93 -34.41
CA THR A 203 11.00 7.57 -35.58
C THR A 203 10.24 7.30 -36.88
N VAL A 204 9.31 6.34 -36.89
CA VAL A 204 8.49 6.02 -38.06
C VAL A 204 7.34 7.01 -38.16
N PHE A 205 7.36 7.80 -39.22
CA PHE A 205 6.28 8.69 -39.64
C PHE A 205 5.86 8.29 -41.04
N LEU A 206 4.56 8.29 -41.31
CA LEU A 206 4.06 8.08 -42.67
C LEU A 206 4.49 9.28 -43.51
N ASN A 207 5.21 9.02 -44.60
CA ASN A 207 5.52 10.03 -45.59
C ASN A 207 4.24 10.39 -46.38
N THR A 208 4.34 11.38 -47.28
CA THR A 208 3.16 11.87 -48.01
C THR A 208 2.49 10.79 -48.86
N ASP A 209 3.26 9.90 -49.48
CA ASP A 209 2.72 8.84 -50.34
C ASP A 209 2.11 7.71 -49.53
N GLU A 210 2.73 7.35 -48.40
CA GLU A 210 2.17 6.40 -47.45
C GLU A 210 0.86 6.91 -46.83
N ARG A 211 0.76 8.21 -46.54
CA ARG A 211 -0.50 8.83 -46.07
C ARG A 211 -1.60 8.76 -47.14
N ARG A 212 -1.27 9.06 -48.41
CA ARG A 212 -2.22 8.94 -49.52
C ARG A 212 -2.68 7.50 -49.71
N ALA A 213 -1.75 6.55 -49.65
CA ALA A 213 -2.05 5.13 -49.74
C ALA A 213 -2.95 4.66 -48.60
N LEU A 214 -2.72 5.13 -47.38
CA LEU A 214 -3.59 4.84 -46.23
C LEU A 214 -5.01 5.34 -46.49
N VAL A 215 -5.18 6.62 -46.84
CA VAL A 215 -6.48 7.26 -47.10
C VAL A 215 -7.24 6.58 -48.25
N ALA A 216 -6.54 6.13 -49.29
CA ALA A 216 -7.15 5.43 -50.42
C ALA A 216 -7.71 4.04 -50.04
N ASN A 217 -7.16 3.40 -49.01
CA ASN A 217 -7.58 2.09 -48.51
C ASN A 217 -8.51 2.17 -47.29
N CYS A 218 -8.86 3.37 -46.83
CA CYS A 218 -9.84 3.55 -45.76
C CYS A 218 -11.26 3.43 -46.32
N GLU A 219 -12.11 2.68 -45.61
CA GLU A 219 -13.57 2.72 -45.82
C GLU A 219 -14.10 4.14 -45.60
N THR A 220 -15.20 4.50 -46.27
CA THR A 220 -15.69 5.89 -46.39
C THR A 220 -15.81 6.60 -45.03
N GLY A 221 -16.32 5.93 -44.00
CA GLY A 221 -16.46 6.54 -42.67
C GLY A 221 -15.14 6.77 -41.91
N LEU A 222 -14.10 5.98 -42.19
CA LEU A 222 -12.77 6.18 -41.60
C LEU A 222 -12.00 7.26 -42.37
N LYS A 223 -12.18 7.32 -43.70
CA LYS A 223 -11.53 8.28 -44.58
C LYS A 223 -11.83 9.74 -44.21
N ASP A 224 -13.02 10.02 -43.68
CA ASP A 224 -13.42 11.37 -43.26
C ASP A 224 -12.80 11.81 -41.91
N LEU A 225 -12.08 10.92 -41.21
CA LEU A 225 -11.51 11.16 -39.87
C LEU A 225 -9.97 11.26 -39.85
N VAL A 226 -9.28 11.00 -40.97
CA VAL A 226 -7.80 10.99 -41.09
C VAL A 226 -7.32 11.88 -42.23
#